data_AF-A0A062GQT3-F1
#
_entry.id   AF-A0A062GQT3-F1
#
_cell.length_a   1.000
_cell.length_b   1.000
_cell.length_c   1.000
_cell.angle_alpha   90.00
_cell.angle_beta   90.00
_cell.angle_gamma   90.00
#
_symmetry.space_group_name_H-M   'P 1'
#
loop_
_entity.id
_entity.type
_entity.pdbx_description
1 polymer ?
#
loop_
_entity_poly.entity_id
_entity_poly.type
_entity_poly.pdbx_seq_one_letter_code
_entity_poly.pdbx_strand_id
1 'polypeptide(L)'
;MLRASDNIYFAPAIPYKKLQGAMSYLPQGIHPDEILMLIDDTVFGSAKAGLCVTATGLFYKESFGDEAVYLFKSIHHVEADIGVINHGIVLNRIETLTFTQLDKGTVRTLASFLNEVCQGETETDRAPPQIDAELKVIIDLFAYFITFNMGKWNPESSHAISKHFVKLNDEASQHYIKRLLTEHPNFEYEELLHRFAELKDVLAYKLRTEMIEQLVYAMALGQVEQNQADLFMTHLCRVSNVSKAVFPDLVKIIYQCLADEMNQSTTSTFNGGQLQACKLLDIQPNSLTEQNLQSAYRKKMAEFHPDKYQNLPESVRQLIESQAQQLNEARALLKSYLDNN
;
A
#
# COMPACT_ATOMS: atom_id res chain seq x y z
N MET A 1 33.37 -19.57 -4.69
CA MET A 1 33.73 -18.20 -5.11
C MET A 1 33.69 -18.16 -6.63
N LEU A 2 32.87 -17.28 -7.21
CA LEU A 2 32.79 -17.09 -8.66
C LEU A 2 34.13 -16.56 -9.18
N ARG A 3 34.62 -17.10 -10.29
CA ARG A 3 35.91 -16.71 -10.88
C ARG A 3 35.72 -16.40 -12.35
N ALA A 4 36.60 -15.56 -12.88
CA ALA A 4 36.70 -15.37 -14.32
C ALA A 4 36.89 -16.74 -15.00
N SER A 5 36.15 -16.94 -16.08
CA SER A 5 36.16 -18.14 -16.90
C SER A 5 35.90 -17.74 -18.36
N ASP A 6 35.91 -18.69 -19.29
CA ASP A 6 35.81 -18.39 -20.73
C ASP A 6 34.61 -17.50 -21.11
N ASN A 7 33.53 -17.56 -20.32
CA ASN A 7 32.29 -16.81 -20.56
C ASN A 7 31.94 -15.79 -19.45
N ILE A 8 32.76 -15.64 -18.41
CA ILE A 8 32.52 -14.69 -17.30
C ILE A 8 33.69 -13.73 -17.16
N TYR A 9 33.39 -12.45 -17.30
CA TYR A 9 34.35 -11.34 -17.27
C TYR A 9 34.01 -10.40 -16.12
N PHE A 10 35.04 -9.86 -15.46
CA PHE A 10 34.91 -8.92 -14.36
C PHE A 10 35.67 -7.63 -14.65
N ALA A 11 35.14 -6.49 -14.18
CA ALA A 11 35.85 -5.23 -14.20
C ALA A 11 37.13 -5.30 -13.34
N PRO A 12 38.21 -4.58 -13.72
CA PRO A 12 38.35 -3.77 -14.93
C PRO A 12 38.77 -4.57 -16.18
N ALA A 13 38.86 -5.90 -16.10
CA ALA A 13 39.41 -6.77 -17.13
C ALA A 13 38.38 -7.27 -18.17
N ILE A 14 37.34 -6.49 -18.46
CA ILE A 14 36.33 -6.86 -19.47
C ILE A 14 36.83 -6.43 -20.87
N PRO A 15 36.94 -7.35 -21.85
CA PRO A 15 37.40 -6.98 -23.20
C PRO A 15 36.47 -5.96 -23.86
N TYR A 16 37.04 -4.92 -24.48
CA TYR A 16 36.27 -3.85 -25.12
C TYR A 16 35.20 -4.34 -26.11
N LYS A 17 35.51 -5.37 -26.91
CA LYS A 17 34.53 -5.96 -27.85
C LYS A 17 33.32 -6.58 -27.15
N LYS A 18 33.50 -7.14 -25.95
CA LYS A 18 32.43 -7.74 -25.14
C LYS A 18 31.55 -6.65 -24.53
N LEU A 19 32.15 -5.56 -24.04
CA LEU A 19 31.42 -4.38 -23.58
C LEU A 19 30.54 -3.80 -24.71
N GLN A 20 31.09 -3.64 -25.91
CA GLN A 20 30.32 -3.15 -27.08
C GLN A 20 29.15 -4.07 -27.44
N GLY A 21 29.31 -5.40 -27.30
CA GLY A 21 28.22 -6.35 -27.44
C GLY A 21 27.13 -6.14 -26.41
N ALA A 22 27.52 -6.04 -25.14
CA ALA A 22 26.62 -5.83 -24.01
C ALA A 22 25.81 -4.54 -24.11
N MET A 23 26.44 -3.46 -24.58
CA MET A 23 25.76 -2.16 -24.79
C MET A 23 24.57 -2.24 -25.74
N SER A 24 24.43 -3.30 -26.55
CA SER A 24 23.29 -3.48 -27.45
C SER A 24 21.97 -3.84 -26.76
N TYR A 25 22.01 -4.26 -25.50
CA TYR A 25 20.82 -4.60 -24.71
C TYR A 25 20.73 -3.87 -23.37
N LEU A 26 21.68 -2.99 -23.07
CA LEU A 26 21.62 -2.13 -21.90
C LEU A 26 20.73 -0.91 -22.18
N PRO A 27 19.92 -0.45 -21.21
CA PRO A 27 19.11 0.75 -21.35
C PRO A 27 19.94 1.99 -21.68
N GLN A 28 19.33 2.95 -22.38
CA GLN A 28 19.95 4.25 -22.62
C GLN A 28 20.25 4.94 -21.27
N GLY A 29 21.53 5.21 -21.02
CA GLY A 29 21.99 5.89 -19.81
C GLY A 29 23.02 5.11 -18.98
N ILE A 30 23.16 3.80 -19.19
CA ILE A 30 24.20 3.01 -18.53
C ILE A 30 25.53 3.20 -19.27
N HIS A 31 26.59 3.61 -18.57
CA HIS A 31 27.93 3.72 -19.15
C HIS A 31 28.67 2.36 -19.11
N PRO A 32 29.54 2.03 -20.09
CA PRO A 32 30.34 0.80 -20.06
C PRO A 32 31.16 0.59 -18.79
N ASP A 33 31.59 1.69 -18.15
CA ASP A 33 32.41 1.65 -16.92
C ASP A 33 31.60 1.28 -15.66
N GLU A 34 30.26 1.28 -15.75
CA GLU A 34 29.37 0.84 -14.68
C GLU A 34 29.19 -0.68 -14.65
N ILE A 35 29.66 -1.39 -15.69
CA ILE A 35 29.55 -2.84 -15.80
C ILE A 35 30.63 -3.50 -14.94
N LEU A 36 30.23 -4.18 -13.87
CA LEU A 36 31.11 -4.85 -12.91
C LEU A 36 31.38 -6.30 -13.31
N MET A 37 30.38 -6.98 -13.88
CA MET A 37 30.48 -8.35 -14.38
C MET A 37 29.69 -8.50 -15.68
N LEU A 38 30.22 -9.29 -16.60
CA LEU A 38 29.57 -9.65 -17.85
C LEU A 38 29.66 -11.18 -18.05
N ILE A 39 28.52 -11.79 -18.31
CA ILE A 39 28.40 -13.16 -18.78
C ILE A 39 28.00 -13.13 -20.25
N ASP A 40 28.83 -13.72 -21.09
CA ASP A 40 28.54 -13.88 -22.51
C ASP A 40 27.87 -15.23 -22.74
N ASP A 41 26.59 -15.22 -23.10
CA ASP A 41 25.85 -16.45 -23.41
C ASP A 41 25.72 -16.69 -24.93
N THR A 42 26.56 -16.03 -25.74
CA THR A 42 26.54 -16.21 -27.19
C THR A 42 27.52 -17.27 -27.67
N VAL A 43 27.08 -18.13 -28.58
CA VAL A 43 27.88 -19.21 -29.18
C VAL A 43 29.18 -18.71 -29.83
N PHE A 44 29.14 -17.52 -30.45
CA PHE A 44 30.30 -16.92 -31.12
C PHE A 44 31.03 -15.85 -30.30
N GLY A 45 30.69 -15.72 -29.01
CA GLY A 45 31.39 -14.81 -28.10
C GLY A 45 31.23 -13.33 -28.46
N SER A 46 30.08 -12.93 -28.98
CA SER A 46 29.74 -11.53 -29.29
C SER A 46 29.25 -10.71 -28.10
N ALA A 47 28.87 -11.35 -26.98
CA ALA A 47 28.25 -10.74 -25.80
C ALA A 47 26.98 -9.91 -26.08
N LYS A 48 26.28 -10.18 -27.18
CA LYS A 48 24.97 -9.54 -27.48
C LYS A 48 23.78 -10.21 -26.78
N ALA A 49 24.04 -11.31 -26.08
CA ALA A 49 23.10 -12.01 -25.21
C ALA A 49 23.87 -12.55 -24.00
N GLY A 50 23.19 -12.68 -22.88
CA GLY A 50 23.78 -13.05 -21.60
C GLY A 50 23.37 -12.09 -20.49
N LEU A 51 24.24 -11.91 -19.49
CA LEU A 51 23.95 -11.18 -18.27
C LEU A 51 25.00 -10.08 -18.03
N CYS A 52 24.55 -8.85 -17.85
CA CYS A 52 25.32 -7.73 -17.33
C CYS A 52 24.94 -7.48 -15.87
N VAL A 53 25.95 -7.18 -15.05
CA VAL A 53 25.76 -6.78 -13.66
C VAL A 53 26.44 -5.43 -13.42
N THR A 54 25.69 -4.48 -12.90
CA THR A 54 26.18 -3.17 -12.44
C THR A 54 26.07 -3.09 -10.92
N ALA A 55 26.33 -1.92 -10.35
CA ALA A 55 26.06 -1.65 -8.92
C ALA A 55 24.56 -1.52 -8.58
N THR A 56 23.66 -1.52 -9.56
CA THR A 56 22.22 -1.28 -9.33
C THR A 56 21.33 -2.46 -9.69
N GLY A 57 21.82 -3.38 -10.52
CA GLY A 57 21.05 -4.55 -10.89
C GLY A 57 21.64 -5.40 -12.00
N LEU A 58 20.80 -6.32 -12.44
CA LEU A 58 21.00 -7.29 -13.48
C LEU A 58 20.30 -6.84 -14.77
N PHE A 59 20.99 -6.96 -15.89
CA PHE A 59 20.46 -6.71 -17.22
C PHE A 59 20.69 -7.96 -18.03
N TYR A 60 19.63 -8.56 -18.52
CA TYR A 60 19.68 -9.87 -19.15
C TYR A 60 19.05 -9.83 -20.53
N LYS A 61 19.60 -10.61 -21.44
CA LYS A 61 19.02 -10.83 -22.76
C LYS A 61 19.24 -12.26 -23.22
N GLU A 62 18.15 -12.93 -23.59
CA GLU A 62 18.24 -14.20 -24.29
C GLU A 62 18.68 -14.00 -25.74
N SER A 63 19.30 -15.01 -26.35
CA SER A 63 19.79 -14.94 -27.74
C SER A 63 18.72 -14.58 -28.78
N PHE A 64 17.44 -14.83 -28.48
CA PHE A 64 16.30 -14.54 -29.34
C PHE A 64 15.11 -13.91 -28.60
N GLY A 65 15.32 -13.48 -27.36
CA GLY A 65 14.27 -12.91 -26.50
C GLY A 65 14.44 -11.40 -26.30
N ASP A 66 13.47 -10.84 -25.58
CA ASP A 66 13.51 -9.44 -25.16
C ASP A 66 14.55 -9.25 -24.03
N GLU A 67 15.04 -8.03 -23.91
CA GLU A 67 15.86 -7.64 -22.76
C GLU A 67 14.99 -7.50 -21.48
N ALA A 68 15.56 -7.92 -20.35
CA ALA A 68 14.96 -7.85 -19.04
C ALA A 68 15.89 -7.13 -18.06
N VAL A 69 15.29 -6.37 -17.14
CA VAL A 69 16.02 -5.58 -16.13
C VAL A 69 15.51 -5.95 -14.75
N TYR A 70 16.43 -6.32 -13.86
CA TYR A 70 16.13 -6.70 -12.49
C TYR A 70 17.02 -5.90 -11.54
N LEU A 71 16.43 -4.92 -10.84
CA LEU A 71 17.16 -4.12 -9.85
C LEU A 71 17.43 -4.95 -8.60
N PHE A 72 18.63 -4.84 -8.02
CA PHE A 72 19.00 -5.64 -6.83
C PHE A 72 18.04 -5.43 -5.65
N LYS A 73 17.55 -4.20 -5.47
CA LYS A 73 16.51 -3.88 -4.47
C LYS A 73 15.23 -4.70 -4.58
N SER A 74 14.97 -5.32 -5.74
CA SER A 74 13.78 -6.13 -6.01
C SER A 74 14.10 -7.63 -6.01
N ILE A 75 15.36 -8.04 -5.86
CA ILE A 75 15.81 -9.43 -5.86
C ILE A 75 16.08 -9.85 -4.41
N HIS A 76 15.19 -10.64 -3.84
CA HIS A 76 15.29 -11.13 -2.46
C HIS A 76 15.94 -12.50 -2.39
N HIS A 77 15.82 -13.28 -3.46
CA HIS A 77 16.32 -14.64 -3.50
C HIS A 77 16.69 -15.07 -4.93
N VAL A 78 17.80 -15.78 -5.05
CA VAL A 78 18.28 -16.36 -6.30
C VAL A 78 18.51 -17.86 -6.10
N GLU A 79 17.79 -18.70 -6.84
CA GLU A 79 17.99 -20.17 -6.79
C GLU A 79 18.65 -20.64 -8.07
N ALA A 80 19.47 -21.69 -8.00
CA ALA A 80 19.96 -22.35 -9.21
C ALA A 80 18.90 -23.35 -9.69
N ASP A 81 18.40 -23.16 -10.91
CA ASP A 81 17.57 -24.14 -11.59
C ASP A 81 18.41 -24.99 -12.53
N ILE A 82 18.47 -26.29 -12.25
CA ILE A 82 19.37 -27.22 -12.92
C ILE A 82 18.56 -28.37 -13.47
N GLY A 83 17.92 -28.11 -14.60
CA GLY A 83 17.26 -29.11 -15.41
C GLY A 83 18.24 -30.06 -16.12
N VAL A 84 17.68 -31.05 -16.80
CA VAL A 84 18.42 -31.99 -17.64
C VAL A 84 18.94 -31.30 -18.91
N ILE A 85 18.17 -30.34 -19.44
CA ILE A 85 18.41 -29.66 -20.73
C ILE A 85 18.76 -28.18 -20.51
N ASN A 86 17.97 -27.46 -19.71
CA ASN A 86 18.21 -26.05 -19.40
C ASN A 86 18.80 -25.90 -18.00
N HIS A 87 19.74 -24.99 -17.84
CA HIS A 87 20.28 -24.61 -16.55
C HIS A 87 20.36 -23.08 -16.47
N GLY A 88 19.96 -22.55 -15.34
CA GLY A 88 19.67 -21.15 -15.17
C GLY A 88 19.60 -20.76 -13.71
N ILE A 89 19.24 -19.51 -13.48
CA ILE A 89 18.93 -19.02 -12.13
C ILE A 89 17.48 -18.56 -12.10
N VAL A 90 16.84 -18.72 -10.94
CA VAL A 90 15.47 -18.28 -10.70
C VAL A 90 15.49 -17.15 -9.69
N LEU A 91 15.00 -15.98 -10.07
CA LEU A 91 14.86 -14.82 -9.19
C LEU A 91 13.48 -14.87 -8.52
N ASN A 92 13.45 -14.71 -7.20
CA ASN A 92 12.25 -14.66 -6.36
C ASN A 92 11.26 -15.82 -6.59
N ARG A 93 11.72 -16.97 -7.07
CA ARG A 93 10.89 -18.15 -7.44
C ARG A 93 9.93 -17.93 -8.61
N ILE A 94 10.11 -16.86 -9.39
CA ILE A 94 9.19 -16.49 -10.48
C ILE A 94 9.94 -16.40 -11.81
N GLU A 95 10.99 -15.58 -11.85
CA GLU A 95 11.67 -15.19 -13.09
C GLU A 95 12.85 -16.10 -13.36
N THR A 96 12.89 -16.74 -14.54
CA THR A 96 13.96 -17.69 -14.89
C THR A 96 14.88 -17.11 -15.93
N LEU A 97 16.17 -17.07 -15.60
CA LEU A 97 17.27 -16.62 -16.47
C LEU A 97 18.04 -17.86 -16.92
N THR A 98 17.93 -18.22 -18.20
CA THR A 98 18.55 -19.44 -18.74
C THR A 98 19.92 -19.15 -19.33
N PHE A 99 20.89 -20.04 -19.13
CA PHE A 99 22.21 -19.93 -19.76
C PHE A 99 22.47 -21.18 -20.59
N THR A 100 22.96 -20.98 -21.81
CA THR A 100 23.26 -22.09 -22.74
C THR A 100 24.76 -22.40 -22.78
N GLN A 101 25.61 -21.43 -22.44
CA GLN A 101 27.08 -21.54 -22.52
C GLN A 101 27.75 -21.71 -21.16
N LEU A 102 27.01 -21.58 -20.05
CA LEU A 102 27.55 -21.87 -18.72
C LEU A 102 27.50 -23.38 -18.45
N ASP A 103 28.24 -23.86 -17.46
CA ASP A 103 28.05 -25.21 -16.93
C ASP A 103 27.23 -25.16 -15.62
N LYS A 104 26.70 -26.32 -15.22
CA LYS A 104 25.87 -26.45 -14.01
C LYS A 104 26.58 -26.01 -12.73
N GLY A 105 27.90 -26.25 -12.62
CA GLY A 105 28.70 -25.82 -11.47
C GLY A 105 28.85 -24.31 -11.43
N THR A 106 29.07 -23.70 -12.59
CA THR A 106 29.13 -22.24 -12.72
C THR A 106 27.79 -21.59 -12.42
N VAL A 107 26.66 -22.15 -12.88
CA VAL A 107 25.32 -21.65 -12.52
C VAL A 107 25.07 -21.69 -11.02
N ARG A 108 25.44 -22.77 -10.32
CA ARG A 108 25.33 -22.84 -8.84
C ARG A 108 26.16 -21.76 -8.17
N THR A 109 27.37 -21.54 -8.68
CA THR A 109 28.28 -20.55 -8.13
C THR A 109 27.78 -19.14 -8.40
N LEU A 110 27.17 -18.90 -9.57
CA LEU A 110 26.53 -17.64 -9.94
C LEU A 110 25.32 -17.35 -9.04
N ALA A 111 24.43 -18.32 -8.84
CA ALA A 111 23.28 -18.16 -7.93
C ALA A 111 23.73 -17.86 -6.49
N SER A 112 24.77 -18.55 -6.02
CA SER A 112 25.35 -18.31 -4.69
C SER A 112 25.96 -16.91 -4.60
N PHE A 113 26.72 -16.50 -5.62
CA PHE A 113 27.32 -15.18 -5.70
C PHE A 113 26.27 -14.06 -5.75
N LEU A 114 25.22 -14.21 -6.56
CA LEU A 114 24.16 -13.21 -6.66
C LEU A 114 23.34 -13.14 -5.37
N ASN A 115 23.09 -14.27 -4.70
CA ASN A 115 22.53 -14.25 -3.34
C ASN A 115 23.44 -13.48 -2.38
N GLU A 116 24.75 -13.72 -2.41
CA GLU A 116 25.72 -13.02 -1.57
C GLU A 116 25.77 -11.52 -1.89
N VAL A 117 25.67 -11.11 -3.16
CA VAL A 117 25.59 -9.69 -3.58
C VAL A 117 24.28 -9.05 -3.13
N CYS A 118 23.15 -9.72 -3.30
CA CYS A 118 21.86 -9.25 -2.79
C CYS A 118 21.85 -9.19 -1.25
N GLN A 119 22.63 -10.06 -0.59
CA GLN A 119 22.85 -10.08 0.85
C GLN A 119 23.93 -9.08 1.32
N GLY A 120 24.83 -8.66 0.43
CA GLY A 120 25.92 -7.71 0.67
C GLY A 120 25.50 -6.26 0.47
N GLU A 121 24.51 -5.99 -0.39
CA GLU A 121 23.77 -4.71 -0.37
C GLU A 121 22.90 -4.56 0.91
N THR A 122 22.68 -5.65 1.64
CA THR A 122 22.15 -5.64 3.01
C THR A 122 23.24 -5.54 4.08
N GLU A 123 24.53 -5.36 3.78
CA GLU A 123 25.54 -5.13 4.83
C GLU A 123 25.70 -3.65 5.25
N THR A 124 24.92 -2.73 4.68
CA THR A 124 24.51 -1.49 5.36
C THR A 124 23.10 -1.53 5.95
N ASP A 125 22.39 -2.64 5.80
CA ASP A 125 21.05 -2.84 6.36
C ASP A 125 21.02 -4.18 7.11
N ARG A 126 21.44 -4.14 8.38
CA ARG A 126 21.24 -5.20 9.39
C ARG A 126 20.03 -6.05 8.99
N ALA A 127 20.19 -7.39 8.93
CA ALA A 127 19.11 -8.35 8.67
C ALA A 127 17.77 -7.77 9.12
N PRO A 128 16.78 -7.56 8.22
CA PRO A 128 15.65 -6.69 8.48
C PRO A 128 15.12 -7.06 9.86
N PRO A 129 15.12 -6.11 10.81
CA PRO A 129 14.92 -6.43 12.20
C PRO A 129 13.65 -7.28 12.28
N GLN A 130 13.79 -8.46 12.88
CA GLN A 130 12.76 -9.47 12.80
C GLN A 130 11.61 -8.98 13.67
N ILE A 131 10.50 -8.61 13.03
CA ILE A 131 9.34 -8.15 13.76
C ILE A 131 8.85 -9.28 14.67
N ASP A 132 8.59 -8.92 15.91
CA ASP A 132 7.94 -9.76 16.91
C ASP A 132 6.63 -10.34 16.32
N ALA A 133 6.43 -11.66 16.46
CA ALA A 133 5.35 -12.36 15.77
C ALA A 133 3.99 -11.89 16.28
N GLU A 134 3.91 -11.57 17.57
CA GLU A 134 2.76 -11.04 18.26
C GLU A 134 2.43 -9.66 17.69
N LEU A 135 3.42 -8.77 17.63
CA LEU A 135 3.26 -7.43 17.06
C LEU A 135 2.82 -7.45 15.58
N LYS A 136 3.36 -8.39 14.80
CA LYS A 136 2.96 -8.60 13.39
C LYS A 136 1.47 -8.91 13.27
N VAL A 137 0.93 -9.77 14.14
CA VAL A 137 -0.52 -10.10 14.14
C VAL A 137 -1.36 -8.86 14.43
N ILE A 138 -0.92 -7.99 15.34
CA ILE A 138 -1.63 -6.74 15.66
C ILE A 138 -1.68 -5.82 14.44
N ILE A 139 -0.53 -5.62 13.79
CA ILE A 139 -0.42 -4.76 12.61
C ILE A 139 -1.29 -5.30 11.47
N ASP A 140 -1.28 -6.62 11.24
CA ASP A 140 -2.09 -7.25 10.19
C ASP A 140 -3.59 -7.10 10.46
N LEU A 141 -4.06 -7.29 11.70
CA LEU A 141 -5.45 -7.06 12.09
C LEU A 141 -5.84 -5.59 11.98
N PHE A 142 -4.96 -4.68 12.40
CA PHE A 142 -5.19 -3.24 12.28
C PHE A 142 -5.33 -2.85 10.80
N ALA A 143 -4.42 -3.34 9.94
CA ALA A 143 -4.44 -3.13 8.50
C ALA A 143 -5.71 -3.68 7.85
N TYR A 144 -6.14 -4.88 8.23
CA TYR A 144 -7.39 -5.47 7.78
C TYR A 144 -8.58 -4.56 8.09
N PHE A 145 -8.71 -4.09 9.34
CA PHE A 145 -9.86 -3.27 9.71
C PHE A 145 -9.85 -1.88 9.08
N ILE A 146 -8.71 -1.19 9.02
CA ILE A 146 -8.67 0.15 8.39
C ILE A 146 -8.88 0.11 6.87
N THR A 147 -8.60 -1.02 6.22
CA THR A 147 -8.84 -1.21 4.78
C THR A 147 -10.16 -1.94 4.49
N PHE A 148 -10.94 -2.30 5.52
CA PHE A 148 -12.10 -3.21 5.42
C PHE A 148 -13.10 -2.83 4.32
N ASN A 149 -13.54 -1.57 4.29
CA ASN A 149 -14.57 -1.13 3.34
C ASN A 149 -14.02 -0.95 1.90
N MET A 150 -12.78 -0.50 1.77
CA MET A 150 -12.18 -0.18 0.46
C MET A 150 -11.41 -1.33 -0.17
N GLY A 151 -10.99 -2.32 0.61
CA GLY A 151 -10.15 -3.45 0.20
C GLY A 151 -8.74 -3.06 -0.26
N LYS A 152 -8.35 -1.79 -0.13
CA LYS A 152 -7.07 -1.25 -0.60
C LYS A 152 -6.64 -0.06 0.26
N TRP A 153 -5.34 0.24 0.20
CA TRP A 153 -4.78 1.45 0.79
C TRP A 153 -5.31 2.73 0.11
N ASN A 154 -5.56 3.74 0.93
CA ASN A 154 -5.87 5.11 0.53
C ASN A 154 -5.02 6.08 1.39
N PRO A 155 -4.97 7.39 1.08
CA PRO A 155 -4.17 8.34 1.86
C PRO A 155 -4.49 8.35 3.36
N GLU A 156 -5.77 8.21 3.74
CA GLU A 156 -6.22 8.24 5.13
C GLU A 156 -5.79 7.00 5.93
N SER A 157 -6.03 5.81 5.39
CA SER A 157 -5.64 4.51 5.97
C SER A 157 -4.12 4.35 6.04
N SER A 158 -3.39 4.74 4.99
CA SER A 158 -1.92 4.73 5.00
C SER A 158 -1.34 5.68 6.04
N HIS A 159 -1.94 6.87 6.20
CA HIS A 159 -1.56 7.80 7.24
C HIS A 159 -1.92 7.28 8.64
N ALA A 160 -3.11 6.69 8.81
CA ALA A 160 -3.59 6.18 10.08
C ALA A 160 -2.68 5.08 10.64
N ILE A 161 -2.34 4.06 9.85
CA ILE A 161 -1.46 2.97 10.30
C ILE A 161 -0.05 3.48 10.64
N SER A 162 0.51 4.35 9.80
CA SER A 162 1.83 4.94 10.03
C SER A 162 1.84 5.76 11.32
N LYS A 163 0.83 6.62 11.52
CA LYS A 163 0.68 7.46 12.72
C LYS A 163 0.45 6.63 13.98
N HIS A 164 -0.31 5.54 13.88
CA HIS A 164 -0.62 4.68 15.02
C HIS A 164 0.64 4.01 15.59
N PHE A 165 1.48 3.48 14.70
CA PHE A 165 2.64 2.69 15.08
C PHE A 165 3.97 3.48 15.09
N VAL A 166 3.97 4.77 14.73
CA VAL A 166 5.19 5.62 14.77
C VAL A 166 5.88 5.62 16.13
N LYS A 167 5.10 5.50 17.22
CA LYS A 167 5.60 5.55 18.60
C LYS A 167 6.41 4.31 19.00
N LEU A 168 6.27 3.20 18.27
CA LEU A 168 7.01 1.99 18.58
C LEU A 168 8.52 2.16 18.38
N ASN A 169 8.95 3.17 17.61
CA ASN A 169 10.35 3.53 17.35
C ASN A 169 11.29 2.34 17.09
N ASP A 170 10.71 1.25 16.59
CA ASP A 170 11.35 -0.02 16.32
C ASP A 170 11.49 -0.17 14.81
N GLU A 171 12.73 -0.37 14.38
CA GLU A 171 13.14 -0.45 12.98
C GLU A 171 12.43 -1.63 12.27
N ALA A 172 12.17 -2.73 13.00
CA ALA A 172 11.47 -3.94 12.50
C ALA A 172 10.06 -3.59 12.03
N SER A 173 9.34 -2.91 12.92
CA SER A 173 7.95 -2.54 12.75
C SER A 173 7.78 -1.50 11.66
N GLN A 174 8.66 -0.49 11.61
CA GLN A 174 8.62 0.53 10.56
C GLN A 174 8.90 -0.07 9.19
N HIS A 175 9.88 -0.98 9.09
CA HIS A 175 10.17 -1.69 7.84
C HIS A 175 8.97 -2.57 7.41
N TYR A 176 8.38 -3.31 8.34
CA TYR A 176 7.20 -4.14 8.08
C TYR A 176 6.00 -3.32 7.57
N ILE A 177 5.68 -2.21 8.25
CA ILE A 177 4.58 -1.32 7.85
C ILE A 177 4.84 -0.72 6.48
N LYS A 178 6.07 -0.26 6.20
CA LYS A 178 6.43 0.28 4.89
C LYS A 178 6.22 -0.75 3.77
N ARG A 179 6.62 -2.00 4.00
CA ARG A 179 6.37 -3.10 3.04
C ARG A 179 4.88 -3.34 2.84
N LEU A 180 4.13 -3.41 3.93
CA LEU A 180 2.68 -3.64 3.93
C LEU A 180 1.91 -2.54 3.16
N LEU A 181 2.39 -1.29 3.22
CA LEU A 181 1.85 -0.15 2.46
C LEU A 181 2.17 -0.20 0.96
N THR A 182 3.21 -0.92 0.55
CA THR A 182 3.57 -1.09 -0.87
C THR A 182 2.85 -2.28 -1.53
N GLU A 183 2.35 -3.22 -0.73
CA GLU A 183 1.65 -4.42 -1.18
C GLU A 183 0.12 -4.19 -1.21
N HIS A 184 -0.60 -4.99 -2.01
CA HIS A 184 -2.06 -4.99 -1.96
C HIS A 184 -2.54 -5.67 -0.68
N PRO A 185 -3.43 -5.06 0.12
CA PRO A 185 -4.05 -5.73 1.26
C PRO A 185 -4.70 -7.05 0.81
N ASN A 186 -4.19 -8.17 1.30
CA ASN A 186 -4.76 -9.49 1.05
C ASN A 186 -4.74 -10.28 2.35
N PHE A 187 -5.77 -10.06 3.14
CA PHE A 187 -5.88 -10.60 4.49
C PHE A 187 -7.11 -11.50 4.58
N GLU A 188 -6.93 -12.73 5.08
CA GLU A 188 -8.04 -13.61 5.41
C GLU A 188 -8.40 -13.48 6.90
N TYR A 189 -9.63 -13.04 7.18
CA TYR A 189 -10.06 -12.73 8.55
C TYR A 189 -10.00 -13.93 9.50
N GLU A 190 -10.39 -15.13 9.03
CA GLU A 190 -10.32 -16.36 9.82
C GLU A 190 -8.87 -16.71 10.18
N GLU A 191 -7.91 -16.57 9.25
CA GLU A 191 -6.49 -16.78 9.51
C GLU A 191 -5.96 -15.78 10.56
N LEU A 192 -6.34 -14.51 10.44
CA LEU A 192 -5.97 -13.48 11.41
C LEU A 192 -6.54 -13.77 12.79
N LEU A 193 -7.79 -14.24 12.88
CA LEU A 193 -8.39 -14.65 14.15
C LEU A 193 -7.67 -15.85 14.76
N HIS A 194 -7.28 -16.83 13.97
CA HIS A 194 -6.51 -17.98 14.45
C HIS A 194 -5.16 -17.55 15.02
N ARG A 195 -4.40 -16.74 14.28
CA ARG A 195 -3.11 -16.19 14.75
C ARG A 195 -3.28 -15.36 16.01
N PHE A 196 -4.37 -14.59 16.13
CA PHE A 196 -4.66 -13.82 17.34
C PHE A 196 -5.05 -14.69 18.54
N ALA A 197 -5.73 -15.82 18.30
CA ALA A 197 -6.06 -16.78 19.34
C ALA A 197 -4.82 -17.39 20.00
N GLU A 198 -3.75 -17.61 19.24
CA GLU A 198 -2.47 -18.15 19.74
C GLU A 198 -1.79 -17.19 20.72
N LEU A 199 -2.05 -15.88 20.60
CA LEU A 199 -1.48 -14.87 21.50
C LEU A 199 -2.07 -14.92 22.91
N LYS A 200 -3.17 -15.66 23.13
CA LYS A 200 -3.87 -15.68 24.41
C LYS A 200 -2.98 -16.21 25.56
N ASP A 201 -2.05 -17.11 25.25
CA ASP A 201 -1.19 -17.79 26.22
C ASP A 201 0.19 -17.10 26.33
N VAL A 202 0.49 -16.19 25.40
CA VAL A 202 1.74 -15.43 25.32
C VAL A 202 1.59 -14.05 25.94
N LEU A 203 0.50 -13.35 25.62
CA LEU A 203 0.28 -11.97 26.05
C LEU A 203 -0.49 -11.88 27.37
N ALA A 204 -0.06 -10.96 28.22
CA ALA A 204 -0.76 -10.64 29.46
C ALA A 204 -2.22 -10.18 29.19
N TYR A 205 -3.13 -10.51 30.10
CA TYR A 205 -4.56 -10.16 29.98
C TYR A 205 -4.78 -8.67 29.69
N LYS A 206 -4.05 -7.79 30.38
CA LYS A 206 -4.13 -6.34 30.20
C LYS A 206 -3.76 -5.92 28.77
N LEU A 207 -2.68 -6.47 28.21
CA LEU A 207 -2.22 -6.13 26.87
C LEU A 207 -3.22 -6.60 25.80
N ARG A 208 -3.80 -7.80 25.96
CA ARG A 208 -4.88 -8.27 25.08
C ARG A 208 -6.11 -7.35 25.12
N THR A 209 -6.41 -6.78 26.29
CA THR A 209 -7.51 -5.83 26.47
C THR A 209 -7.22 -4.53 25.71
N GLU A 210 -6.03 -3.94 25.92
CA GLU A 210 -5.57 -2.73 25.23
C GLU A 210 -5.56 -2.93 23.69
N MET A 211 -5.15 -4.10 23.22
CA MET A 211 -5.16 -4.43 21.79
C MET A 211 -6.57 -4.44 21.19
N ILE A 212 -7.56 -5.01 21.89
CA ILE A 212 -8.95 -5.03 21.40
C ILE A 212 -9.46 -3.59 21.25
N GLU A 213 -9.15 -2.70 22.20
CA GLU A 213 -9.51 -1.28 22.08
C GLU A 213 -8.89 -0.64 20.83
N GLN A 214 -7.61 -0.91 20.55
CA GLN A 214 -6.96 -0.40 19.33
C GLN A 214 -7.57 -0.96 18.05
N LEU A 215 -7.99 -2.23 18.06
CA LEU A 215 -8.64 -2.85 16.90
C LEU A 215 -10.06 -2.29 16.69
N VAL A 216 -10.80 -1.99 17.75
CA VAL A 216 -12.10 -1.29 17.63
C VAL A 216 -11.91 0.13 17.08
N TYR A 217 -10.85 0.82 17.50
CA TYR A 217 -10.47 2.11 16.90
C TYR A 217 -10.14 1.97 15.40
N ALA A 218 -9.41 0.92 15.00
CA ALA A 218 -9.13 0.62 13.61
C ALA A 218 -10.41 0.36 12.78
N MET A 219 -11.39 -0.35 13.34
CA MET A 219 -12.69 -0.59 12.69
C MET A 219 -13.41 0.73 12.40
N ALA A 220 -13.40 1.66 13.35
CA ALA A 220 -14.03 2.97 13.17
C ALA A 220 -13.34 3.79 12.08
N LEU A 221 -12.00 3.81 12.05
CA LEU A 221 -11.23 4.46 10.99
C LEU A 221 -11.46 3.83 9.62
N GLY A 222 -11.61 2.50 9.56
CA GLY A 222 -11.95 1.76 8.34
C GLY A 222 -13.41 1.88 7.92
N GLN A 223 -14.20 2.70 8.62
CA GLN A 223 -15.63 2.92 8.37
C GLN A 223 -16.46 1.63 8.42
N VAL A 224 -16.06 0.67 9.24
CA VAL A 224 -16.85 -0.54 9.53
C VAL A 224 -18.14 -0.12 10.21
N GLU A 225 -19.30 -0.66 9.81
CA GLU A 225 -20.56 -0.32 10.47
C GLU A 225 -20.56 -0.73 11.95
N GLN A 226 -21.17 0.08 12.82
CA GLN A 226 -21.16 -0.14 14.27
C GLN A 226 -21.66 -1.55 14.68
N ASN A 227 -22.71 -2.04 14.04
CA ASN A 227 -23.24 -3.39 14.29
C ASN A 227 -22.23 -4.50 13.90
N GLN A 228 -21.47 -4.28 12.82
CA GLN A 228 -20.42 -5.22 12.40
C GLN A 228 -19.20 -5.14 13.32
N ALA A 229 -18.81 -3.94 13.76
CA ALA A 229 -17.75 -3.76 14.74
C ALA A 229 -18.06 -4.46 16.07
N ASP A 230 -19.32 -4.43 16.51
CA ASP A 230 -19.77 -5.19 17.69
C ASP A 230 -19.62 -6.72 17.53
N LEU A 231 -19.86 -7.25 16.32
CA LEU A 231 -19.63 -8.66 16.00
C LEU A 231 -18.14 -8.99 16.01
N PHE A 232 -17.32 -8.18 15.33
CA PHE A 232 -15.86 -8.35 15.33
C PHE A 232 -15.26 -8.27 16.73
N MET A 233 -15.68 -7.30 17.55
CA MET A 233 -15.26 -7.19 18.94
C MET A 233 -15.63 -8.46 19.72
N THR A 234 -16.80 -9.04 19.47
CA THR A 234 -17.24 -10.29 20.11
C THR A 234 -16.33 -11.46 19.72
N HIS A 235 -15.94 -11.58 18.45
CA HIS A 235 -14.98 -12.59 18.00
C HIS A 235 -13.61 -12.39 18.64
N LEU A 236 -13.07 -11.16 18.61
CA LEU A 236 -11.78 -10.82 19.20
C LEU A 236 -11.74 -11.12 20.71
N CYS A 237 -12.77 -10.74 21.46
CA CYS A 237 -12.90 -11.06 22.88
C CYS A 237 -12.89 -12.58 23.13
N ARG A 238 -13.63 -13.34 22.33
CA ARG A 238 -13.72 -14.80 22.45
C ARG A 238 -12.38 -15.47 22.20
N VAL A 239 -11.69 -15.15 21.10
CA VAL A 239 -10.44 -15.83 20.73
C VAL A 239 -9.27 -15.44 21.63
N SER A 240 -9.26 -14.19 22.13
CA SER A 240 -8.23 -13.70 23.04
C SER A 240 -8.50 -14.02 24.51
N ASN A 241 -9.64 -14.64 24.84
CA ASN A 241 -10.07 -14.92 26.21
C ASN A 241 -10.18 -13.65 27.08
N VAL A 242 -10.75 -12.58 26.53
CA VAL A 242 -11.07 -11.33 27.24
C VAL A 242 -12.58 -11.24 27.40
N SER A 243 -13.05 -10.94 28.61
CA SER A 243 -14.48 -10.78 28.86
C SER A 243 -15.01 -9.50 28.21
N LYS A 244 -16.07 -9.61 27.40
CA LYS A 244 -16.75 -8.46 26.79
C LYS A 244 -17.27 -7.45 27.82
N ALA A 245 -17.53 -7.90 29.06
CA ALA A 245 -17.97 -7.03 30.15
C ALA A 245 -16.94 -5.96 30.56
N VAL A 246 -15.67 -6.13 30.18
CA VAL A 246 -14.61 -5.14 30.41
C VAL A 246 -14.76 -3.92 29.48
N PHE A 247 -15.55 -4.03 28.41
CA PHE A 247 -15.74 -3.00 27.39
C PHE A 247 -17.18 -2.49 27.32
N PRO A 248 -17.72 -1.88 28.40
CA PRO A 248 -19.07 -1.32 28.37
C PRO A 248 -19.14 -0.19 27.33
N ASP A 249 -20.01 -0.35 26.34
CA ASP A 249 -20.27 0.63 25.28
C ASP A 249 -19.03 1.08 24.47
N LEU A 250 -17.92 0.33 24.48
CA LEU A 250 -16.66 0.74 23.87
C LEU A 250 -16.81 1.13 22.40
N VAL A 251 -17.47 0.29 21.59
CA VAL A 251 -17.71 0.56 20.16
C VAL A 251 -18.46 1.87 20.01
N LYS A 252 -19.53 2.08 20.78
CA LYS A 252 -20.34 3.30 20.74
C LYS A 252 -19.51 4.53 21.10
N ILE A 253 -18.70 4.46 22.16
CA ILE A 253 -17.86 5.57 22.62
C ILE A 253 -16.85 5.96 21.54
N ILE A 254 -16.09 4.99 21.01
CA ILE A 254 -15.06 5.25 19.99
C ILE A 254 -15.66 5.86 18.73
N TYR A 255 -16.77 5.30 18.25
CA TYR A 255 -17.43 5.80 17.04
C TYR A 255 -17.98 7.22 17.22
N GLN A 256 -18.53 7.52 18.39
CA GLN A 256 -19.02 8.86 18.69
C GLN A 256 -17.87 9.88 18.77
N CYS A 257 -16.76 9.54 19.44
CA CYS A 257 -15.59 10.41 19.51
C CYS A 257 -15.02 10.76 18.13
N LEU A 258 -14.86 9.77 17.23
CA LEU A 258 -14.34 9.99 15.89
C LEU A 258 -15.30 10.83 15.02
N ALA A 259 -16.61 10.60 15.16
CA ALA A 259 -17.61 11.43 14.48
C ALA A 259 -17.53 12.89 14.94
N ASP A 260 -17.36 13.14 16.24
CA ASP A 260 -17.22 14.48 16.81
C ASP A 260 -15.92 15.17 16.35
N GLU A 261 -14.81 14.45 16.24
CA GLU A 261 -13.53 14.97 15.72
C GLU A 261 -13.61 15.36 14.24
N MET A 262 -14.26 14.54 13.41
CA MET A 262 -14.51 14.87 11.99
C MET A 262 -15.43 16.08 11.82
N ASN A 263 -16.42 16.23 12.71
CA ASN A 263 -17.30 17.40 12.71
C ASN A 263 -16.53 18.67 13.11
N GLN A 264 -15.55 18.58 14.01
CA GLN A 264 -14.70 19.72 14.38
C GLN A 264 -13.68 20.10 13.28
N SER A 265 -13.05 19.13 12.62
CA SER A 265 -12.07 19.40 11.54
C SER A 265 -12.70 19.99 10.28
N THR A 266 -13.92 19.59 9.93
CA THR A 266 -14.65 20.14 8.78
C THR A 266 -15.26 21.53 9.07
N THR A 267 -15.55 21.86 10.33
CA THR A 267 -15.88 23.25 10.71
C THR A 267 -14.70 24.22 10.64
N SER A 268 -13.44 23.75 10.63
CA SER A 268 -12.26 24.62 10.48
C SER A 268 -11.87 24.95 9.04
N THR A 269 -12.31 24.17 8.05
CA THR A 269 -11.96 24.38 6.62
C THR A 269 -12.99 25.25 5.89
N PHE A 270 -14.26 25.21 6.33
CA PHE A 270 -15.34 25.97 5.72
C PHE A 270 -15.40 27.37 6.31
N ASN A 271 -15.42 28.40 5.46
CA ASN A 271 -15.71 29.76 5.91
C ASN A 271 -17.19 29.90 6.30
N GLY A 272 -17.55 30.99 7.00
CA GLY A 272 -18.92 31.20 7.49
C GLY A 272 -20.00 31.17 6.39
N GLY A 273 -19.66 31.57 5.16
CA GLY A 273 -20.57 31.48 4.01
C GLY A 273 -20.81 30.05 3.55
N GLN A 274 -19.76 29.22 3.52
CA GLN A 274 -19.85 27.81 3.11
C GLN A 274 -20.61 26.97 4.15
N LEU A 275 -20.41 27.22 5.45
CA LEU A 275 -21.21 26.58 6.51
C LEU A 275 -22.70 26.94 6.39
N GLN A 276 -23.01 28.18 6.07
CA GLN A 276 -24.39 28.62 5.85
C GLN A 276 -25.00 27.97 4.60
N ALA A 277 -24.22 27.83 3.52
CA ALA A 277 -24.66 27.15 2.31
C ALA A 277 -24.94 25.65 2.55
N CYS A 278 -24.11 24.96 3.33
CA CYS A 278 -24.35 23.58 3.76
C CYS A 278 -25.66 23.45 4.54
N LYS A 279 -25.93 24.36 5.48
CA LYS A 279 -27.19 24.38 6.23
C LYS A 279 -28.41 24.60 5.35
N LEU A 280 -28.34 25.52 4.38
CA LEU A 280 -29.45 25.79 3.45
C LEU A 280 -29.81 24.57 2.60
N LEU A 281 -28.79 23.81 2.18
CA LEU A 281 -28.97 22.61 1.36
C LEU A 281 -29.13 21.32 2.17
N ASP A 282 -29.11 21.40 3.51
CA ASP A 282 -29.20 20.27 4.42
C ASP A 282 -28.11 19.21 4.18
N ILE A 283 -26.89 19.69 3.91
CA ILE A 283 -25.69 18.89 3.66
C ILE A 283 -24.79 19.00 4.89
N GLN A 284 -24.31 17.86 5.41
CA GLN A 284 -23.26 17.87 6.42
C GLN A 284 -21.92 18.22 5.73
N PRO A 285 -21.12 19.18 6.24
CA PRO A 285 -19.87 19.61 5.59
C PRO A 285 -18.90 18.47 5.24
N ASN A 286 -18.84 17.43 6.07
CA ASN A 286 -18.04 16.21 5.87
C ASN A 286 -18.56 15.27 4.76
N SER A 287 -19.79 15.48 4.30
CA SER A 287 -20.45 14.67 3.26
C SER A 287 -20.50 15.39 1.91
N LEU A 288 -19.87 16.56 1.79
CA LEU A 288 -19.91 17.36 0.58
C LEU A 288 -19.13 16.67 -0.56
N THR A 289 -19.87 16.20 -1.55
CA THR A 289 -19.35 15.68 -2.83
C THR A 289 -20.19 16.25 -3.96
N GLU A 290 -19.70 16.21 -5.21
CA GLU A 290 -20.46 16.72 -6.36
C GLU A 290 -21.82 16.02 -6.50
N GLN A 291 -21.85 14.70 -6.27
CA GLN A 291 -23.07 13.90 -6.32
C GLN A 291 -24.06 14.26 -5.20
N ASN A 292 -23.59 14.41 -3.95
CA ASN A 292 -24.45 14.80 -2.84
C ASN A 292 -24.98 16.24 -3.01
N LEU A 293 -24.12 17.17 -3.43
CA LEU A 293 -24.51 18.56 -3.72
C LEU A 293 -25.61 18.62 -4.79
N GLN A 294 -25.46 17.86 -5.88
CA GLN A 294 -26.45 17.84 -6.95
C GLN A 294 -27.78 17.22 -6.48
N SER A 295 -27.72 16.15 -5.69
CA SER A 295 -28.91 15.48 -5.14
C SER A 295 -29.68 16.37 -4.16
N ALA A 296 -28.98 16.95 -3.17
CA ALA A 296 -29.56 17.81 -2.15
C ALA A 296 -30.17 19.09 -2.77
N TYR A 297 -29.47 19.71 -3.73
CA TYR A 297 -29.99 20.85 -4.47
C TYR A 297 -31.27 20.51 -5.25
N ARG A 298 -31.30 19.38 -5.97
CA ARG A 298 -32.50 18.94 -6.71
C ARG A 298 -33.68 18.74 -5.76
N LYS A 299 -33.46 18.14 -4.59
CA LYS A 299 -34.49 17.93 -3.57
C LYS A 299 -35.06 19.26 -3.07
N LYS A 300 -34.20 20.19 -2.65
CA LYS A 300 -34.63 21.52 -2.16
C LYS A 300 -35.29 22.36 -3.26
N MET A 301 -34.77 22.33 -4.49
CA MET A 301 -35.40 23.01 -5.62
C MET A 301 -36.77 22.44 -5.96
N ALA A 302 -36.98 21.13 -5.82
CA ALA A 302 -38.29 20.55 -6.03
C ALA A 302 -39.31 21.04 -4.98
N GLU A 303 -38.88 21.39 -3.76
CA GLU A 303 -39.73 21.92 -2.69
C GLU A 303 -40.06 23.41 -2.91
N PHE A 304 -39.10 24.20 -3.39
CA PHE A 304 -39.20 25.67 -3.51
C PHE A 304 -39.23 26.20 -4.95
N HIS A 305 -39.61 25.37 -5.94
CA HIS A 305 -39.69 25.82 -7.33
C HIS A 305 -40.79 26.89 -7.51
N PRO A 306 -40.47 28.10 -8.05
CA PRO A 306 -41.44 29.20 -8.18
C PRO A 306 -42.72 28.81 -8.94
N ASP A 307 -42.60 27.98 -9.96
CA ASP A 307 -43.75 27.53 -10.77
C ASP A 307 -44.79 26.70 -10.00
N LYS A 308 -44.41 26.07 -8.88
CA LYS A 308 -45.35 25.28 -8.08
C LYS A 308 -46.35 26.13 -7.31
N TYR A 309 -46.08 27.42 -7.15
CA TYR A 309 -46.79 28.28 -6.20
C TYR A 309 -47.33 29.57 -6.84
N GLN A 310 -47.53 29.58 -8.17
CA GLN A 310 -48.01 30.76 -8.91
C GLN A 310 -49.37 31.30 -8.42
N ASN A 311 -50.19 30.45 -7.79
CA ASN A 311 -51.51 30.81 -7.27
C ASN A 311 -51.50 31.37 -5.84
N LEU A 312 -50.33 31.53 -5.21
CA LEU A 312 -50.21 32.10 -3.87
C LEU A 312 -50.19 33.64 -3.88
N PRO A 313 -50.48 34.30 -2.75
CA PRO A 313 -50.36 35.76 -2.62
C PRO A 313 -48.96 36.26 -2.97
N GLU A 314 -48.89 37.47 -3.53
CA GLU A 314 -47.64 38.07 -4.03
C GLU A 314 -46.50 38.03 -3.01
N SER A 315 -46.79 38.36 -1.74
CA SER A 315 -45.79 38.33 -0.67
C SER A 315 -45.20 36.93 -0.42
N VAL A 316 -45.98 35.87 -0.65
CA VAL A 316 -45.53 34.48 -0.50
C VAL A 316 -44.75 34.02 -1.73
N ARG A 317 -45.13 34.47 -2.93
CA ARG A 317 -44.37 34.19 -4.16
C ARG A 317 -42.98 34.80 -4.11
N GLN A 318 -42.88 36.07 -3.70
CA GLN A 318 -41.60 36.76 -3.50
C GLN A 318 -40.70 36.06 -2.47
N LEU A 319 -41.30 35.52 -1.40
CA LEU A 319 -40.55 34.74 -0.40
C LEU A 319 -39.99 33.44 -1.00
N ILE A 320 -40.79 32.72 -1.80
CA ILE A 320 -40.38 31.47 -2.44
C ILE A 320 -39.30 31.72 -3.49
N GLU A 321 -39.43 32.78 -4.29
CA GLU A 321 -38.41 33.22 -5.24
C GLU A 321 -37.09 33.59 -4.54
N SER A 322 -37.17 34.33 -3.43
CA SER A 322 -36.00 34.66 -2.61
C SER A 322 -35.32 33.41 -2.04
N GLN A 323 -36.10 32.43 -1.55
CA GLN A 323 -35.58 31.14 -1.09
C GLN A 323 -34.93 30.34 -2.23
N ALA A 324 -35.54 30.32 -3.42
CA ALA A 324 -34.98 29.65 -4.58
C ALA A 324 -33.64 30.28 -5.00
N GLN A 325 -33.55 31.60 -4.94
CA GLN A 325 -32.31 32.32 -5.21
C GLN A 325 -31.22 32.00 -4.18
N GLN A 326 -31.55 31.97 -2.88
CA GLN A 326 -30.60 31.60 -1.82
C GLN A 326 -30.04 30.18 -2.02
N LEU A 327 -30.87 29.24 -2.47
CA LEU A 327 -30.44 27.86 -2.78
C LEU A 327 -29.52 27.80 -4.00
N ASN A 328 -29.73 28.65 -5.02
CA ASN A 328 -28.83 28.78 -6.18
C ASN A 328 -27.46 29.32 -5.76
N GLU A 329 -27.45 30.37 -4.94
CA GLU A 329 -26.24 31.00 -4.41
C GLU A 329 -25.46 30.02 -3.52
N ALA A 330 -26.16 29.30 -2.63
CA ALA A 330 -25.57 28.26 -1.79
C ALA A 330 -24.91 27.15 -2.63
N ARG A 331 -25.57 26.68 -3.69
CA ARG A 331 -25.01 25.67 -4.60
C ARG A 331 -23.77 26.21 -5.33
N ALA A 332 -23.82 27.43 -5.85
CA ALA A 332 -22.71 28.03 -6.57
C ALA A 332 -21.47 28.16 -5.67
N LEU A 333 -21.67 28.58 -4.43
CA LEU A 333 -20.60 28.72 -3.43
C LEU A 333 -19.94 27.36 -3.10
N LEU A 334 -20.74 26.32 -2.83
CA LEU A 334 -20.22 24.98 -2.54
C LEU A 334 -19.58 24.31 -3.75
N LYS A 335 -20.13 24.54 -4.95
CA LYS A 335 -19.54 24.06 -6.19
C LYS A 335 -18.17 24.70 -6.44
N SER A 336 -18.06 26.01 -6.26
CA SER A 336 -16.78 26.71 -6.38
C SER A 336 -15.75 26.22 -5.36
N TYR A 337 -16.16 25.80 -4.16
CA TYR A 337 -15.27 25.17 -3.20
C TYR A 337 -14.74 23.81 -3.71
N LEU A 338 -15.61 22.96 -4.27
CA LEU A 338 -15.25 21.67 -4.85
C LEU A 338 -14.38 21.78 -6.10
N ASP A 339 -14.54 22.83 -6.90
CA ASP A 339 -13.74 23.03 -8.11
C ASP A 339 -12.30 23.53 -7.79
N ASN A 340 -12.09 24.07 -6.57
CA ASN A 340 -10.83 24.70 -6.15
C ASN A 340 -10.04 23.88 -5.10
N ASN A 341 -10.55 22.73 -4.65
CA ASN A 341 -9.91 21.82 -3.67
C ASN A 341 -10.05 20.37 -4.10
#